data_AF-A0A2U2ANH9-F1
#
_entry.id   AF-A0A2U2ANH9-F1
#
_cell.length_a   1.000
_cell.length_b   1.000
_cell.length_c   1.000
_cell.angle_alpha   90.00
_cell.angle_beta   90.00
_cell.angle_gamma   90.00
#
_symmetry.space_group_name_H-M   'P 1'
#
loop_
_entity.id
_entity.type
_entity.pdbx_description
1 polymer ?
#
loop_
_entity_poly.entity_id
_entity_poly.type
_entity_poly.pdbx_seq_one_letter_code
_entity_poly.pdbx_strand_id
1 'polypeptide(L)'
;MSLRDQLVKAGLVSKDRAKKAQKEKAKKLHQAHRDKNLKSELEAEKLRKEAERRAFDEAKKAMDLEKNQEIIAAQEKNRARSEMRDLIDRERVNKEKGETRFNFSHDGKKIRSVFVTDKQHKDLSDGKLMICRNDRDGFDYPVLPVTFKERIHHLEEKLGEKIFYYLSEAMTEGDAEDEWAAWDAYEASLKAEKKSGGSHN
;
A
#
# COMPACT_ATOMS: atom_id res chain seq x y z
N MET A 1 -17.74 14.11 -38.04
CA MET A 1 -18.21 15.16 -37.11
C MET A 1 -17.02 16.05 -36.77
N SER A 2 -17.07 17.34 -37.08
CA SER A 2 -15.97 18.27 -36.78
C SER A 2 -16.00 18.70 -35.30
N LEU A 3 -14.85 18.97 -34.70
CA LEU A 3 -14.74 19.57 -33.34
C LEU A 3 -15.60 20.84 -33.21
N ARG A 4 -15.77 21.57 -34.30
CA ARG A 4 -16.62 22.76 -34.36
C ARG A 4 -18.12 22.42 -34.25
N ASP A 5 -18.55 21.33 -34.88
CA ASP A 5 -19.92 20.84 -34.77
C ASP A 5 -20.20 20.31 -33.36
N GLN A 6 -19.18 19.74 -32.70
CA GLN A 6 -19.24 19.36 -31.29
C GLN A 6 -19.39 20.60 -30.39
N LEU A 7 -18.66 21.69 -30.64
CA LEU A 7 -18.75 22.93 -29.86
C LEU A 7 -20.09 23.66 -30.04
N VAL A 8 -20.65 23.69 -31.27
CA VAL A 8 -21.97 24.28 -31.54
C VAL A 8 -23.08 23.40 -30.97
N LYS A 9 -22.95 22.07 -31.05
CA LYS A 9 -23.91 21.12 -30.48
C LYS A 9 -23.89 21.11 -28.95
N ALA A 10 -22.73 21.34 -28.34
CA ALA A 10 -22.55 21.51 -26.89
C ALA A 10 -23.01 22.90 -26.37
N GLY A 11 -23.49 23.79 -27.25
CA GLY A 11 -23.98 25.12 -26.86
C GLY A 11 -22.90 26.15 -26.53
N LEU A 12 -21.62 25.81 -26.69
CA LEU A 12 -20.48 26.68 -26.37
C LEU A 12 -20.32 27.85 -27.36
N VAL A 13 -20.85 27.72 -28.59
CA VAL A 13 -20.77 28.77 -29.63
C VAL A 13 -22.06 28.84 -30.45
N SER A 14 -22.55 30.05 -30.73
CA SER A 14 -23.72 30.26 -31.59
C SER A 14 -23.40 29.97 -33.07
N LYS A 15 -24.38 29.39 -33.79
CA LYS A 15 -24.27 29.04 -35.22
C LYS A 15 -23.83 30.23 -36.08
N ASP A 16 -24.26 31.44 -35.76
CA ASP A 16 -23.93 32.65 -36.52
C ASP A 16 -22.48 33.09 -36.34
N ARG A 17 -21.94 33.02 -35.11
CA ARG A 17 -20.52 33.28 -34.86
C ARG A 17 -19.65 32.23 -35.55
N ALA A 18 -20.07 30.98 -35.55
CA ALA A 18 -19.38 29.91 -36.26
C ALA A 18 -19.34 30.15 -37.79
N LYS A 19 -20.43 30.64 -38.39
CA LYS A 19 -20.50 30.98 -39.82
C LYS A 19 -19.68 32.24 -40.18
N LYS A 20 -19.72 33.29 -39.34
CA LYS A 20 -18.92 34.51 -39.56
C LYS A 20 -17.41 34.21 -39.58
N ALA A 21 -16.92 33.47 -38.58
CA ALA A 21 -15.52 33.09 -38.52
C ALA A 21 -15.07 32.18 -39.70
N GLN A 22 -15.97 31.36 -40.26
CA GLN A 22 -15.71 30.60 -41.49
C GLN A 22 -15.49 31.51 -42.70
N LYS A 23 -16.39 32.48 -42.90
CA LYS A 23 -16.30 33.45 -44.01
C LYS A 23 -15.02 34.29 -43.93
N GLU A 24 -14.62 34.72 -42.74
CA GLU A 24 -13.37 35.48 -42.58
C GLU A 24 -12.13 34.64 -42.87
N LYS A 25 -12.13 33.37 -42.44
CA LYS A 25 -11.03 32.45 -42.72
C LYS A 25 -10.88 32.18 -44.22
N ALA A 26 -11.99 32.02 -44.94
CA ALA A 26 -12.02 31.85 -46.38
C ALA A 26 -11.51 33.11 -47.12
N LYS A 27 -11.90 34.30 -46.66
CA LYS A 27 -11.40 35.58 -47.21
C LYS A 27 -9.89 35.73 -47.02
N LYS A 28 -9.36 35.45 -45.82
CA LYS A 28 -7.92 35.51 -45.54
C LYS A 28 -7.12 34.53 -46.40
N LEU A 29 -7.62 33.30 -46.61
CA LEU A 29 -7.00 32.32 -47.51
C LEU A 29 -6.98 32.80 -48.97
N HIS A 30 -8.07 33.42 -49.45
CA HIS A 30 -8.10 33.95 -50.82
C HIS A 30 -7.13 35.12 -51.02
N GLN A 31 -6.97 35.99 -50.02
CA GLN A 31 -5.99 37.09 -50.05
C GLN A 31 -4.54 36.58 -50.01
N ALA A 32 -4.27 35.53 -49.23
CA ALA A 32 -2.96 34.89 -49.15
C ALA A 32 -2.52 34.20 -50.45
N HIS A 33 -3.45 33.85 -51.34
CA HIS A 33 -3.09 33.34 -52.67
C HIS A 33 -2.52 34.43 -53.60
N ARG A 34 -2.80 35.71 -53.33
CA ARG A 34 -2.33 36.85 -54.14
C ARG A 34 -1.15 37.58 -53.50
N ASP A 35 -1.00 37.48 -52.19
CA ASP A 35 0.06 38.15 -51.42
C ASP A 35 1.02 37.13 -50.79
N LYS A 36 2.29 37.16 -51.23
CA LYS A 36 3.34 36.25 -50.73
C LYS A 36 3.68 36.50 -49.26
N ASN A 37 3.60 37.74 -48.77
CA ASN A 37 3.88 38.05 -47.37
C ASN A 37 2.78 37.48 -46.48
N LEU A 38 1.52 37.71 -46.84
CA LEU A 38 0.36 37.17 -46.13
C LEU A 38 0.34 35.63 -46.13
N LYS A 39 0.83 35.00 -47.21
CA LYS A 39 1.01 33.54 -47.29
C LYS A 39 2.06 33.04 -46.29
N SER A 40 3.22 33.70 -46.23
CA SER A 40 4.30 33.33 -45.31
C SER A 40 3.90 33.48 -43.84
N GLU A 41 3.13 34.52 -43.51
CA GLU A 41 2.57 34.76 -42.18
C GLU A 41 1.57 33.67 -41.78
N LEU A 42 0.67 33.28 -42.69
CA LEU A 42 -0.28 32.18 -42.49
C LEU A 42 0.40 30.82 -42.31
N GLU A 43 1.50 30.57 -43.02
CA GLU A 43 2.31 29.35 -42.86
C GLU A 43 3.05 29.33 -41.53
N ALA A 44 3.64 30.46 -41.12
CA ALA A 44 4.27 30.60 -39.79
C ALA A 44 3.26 30.46 -38.65
N GLU A 45 2.05 31.03 -38.79
CA GLU A 45 0.97 30.89 -37.80
C GLU A 45 0.50 29.43 -37.68
N LYS A 46 0.38 28.71 -38.81
CA LYS A 46 0.07 27.28 -38.81
C LYS A 46 1.15 26.47 -38.11
N LEU A 47 2.43 26.73 -38.41
CA LEU A 47 3.55 26.03 -37.80
C LEU A 47 3.58 26.24 -36.28
N ARG A 48 3.34 27.47 -35.82
CA ARG A 48 3.23 27.79 -34.39
C ARG A 48 2.05 27.07 -33.73
N LYS A 49 0.87 27.06 -34.35
CA LYS A 49 -0.30 26.34 -33.83
C LYS A 49 -0.10 24.83 -33.79
N GLU A 50 0.59 24.27 -34.78
CA GLU A 50 0.95 22.84 -34.77
C GLU A 50 1.95 22.52 -33.67
N ALA A 51 2.95 23.38 -33.44
CA ALA A 51 3.89 23.24 -32.34
C ALA A 51 3.20 23.36 -30.96
N GLU A 52 2.34 24.35 -30.77
CA GLU A 52 1.53 24.51 -29.56
C GLU A 52 0.63 23.30 -29.31
N ARG A 53 0.00 22.77 -30.36
CA ARG A 53 -0.86 21.58 -30.25
C ARG A 53 -0.04 20.34 -29.88
N ARG A 54 1.14 20.14 -30.49
CA ARG A 54 2.04 19.04 -30.12
C ARG A 54 2.49 19.16 -28.67
N ALA A 55 2.91 20.35 -28.24
CA ALA A 55 3.31 20.60 -26.86
C ALA A 55 2.15 20.33 -25.87
N PHE A 56 0.92 20.73 -26.22
CA PHE A 56 -0.26 20.42 -25.42
C PHE A 56 -0.56 18.92 -25.36
N ASP A 57 -0.51 18.23 -26.50
CA ASP A 57 -0.75 16.78 -26.57
C ASP A 57 0.33 15.99 -25.80
N GLU A 58 1.59 16.43 -25.84
CA GLU A 58 2.70 15.87 -25.07
C GLU A 58 2.53 16.09 -23.56
N ALA A 59 2.22 17.33 -23.14
CA ALA A 59 1.94 17.64 -21.75
C ALA A 59 0.75 16.82 -21.20
N LYS A 60 -0.30 16.66 -22.01
CA LYS A 60 -1.46 15.84 -21.65
C LYS A 60 -1.10 14.36 -21.53
N LYS A 61 -0.31 13.82 -22.45
CA LYS A 61 0.17 12.42 -22.38
C LYS A 61 1.00 12.18 -21.12
N ALA A 62 1.86 13.13 -20.74
CA ALA A 62 2.63 13.03 -19.50
C ALA A 62 1.72 12.99 -18.26
N MET A 63 0.75 13.91 -18.18
CA MET A 63 -0.23 13.94 -17.09
C MET A 63 -1.09 12.66 -17.05
N ASP A 64 -1.50 12.14 -18.21
CA ASP A 64 -2.29 10.91 -18.30
C ASP A 64 -1.47 9.68 -17.88
N LEU A 65 -0.16 9.67 -18.16
CA LEU A 65 0.75 8.61 -17.71
C LEU A 65 0.89 8.59 -16.18
N GLU A 66 1.11 9.75 -15.57
CA GLU A 66 1.21 9.88 -14.10
C GLU A 66 -0.08 9.41 -13.42
N LYS A 67 -1.25 9.88 -13.89
CA LYS A 67 -2.55 9.42 -13.38
C LYS A 67 -2.76 7.92 -13.54
N ASN A 68 -2.35 7.35 -14.68
CA ASN A 68 -2.46 5.91 -14.88
C ASN A 68 -1.58 5.13 -13.89
N GLN A 69 -0.37 5.62 -13.59
CA GLN A 69 0.50 5.01 -12.58
C GLN A 69 -0.14 5.06 -11.18
N GLU A 70 -0.72 6.19 -10.80
CA GLU A 70 -1.45 6.33 -9.53
C GLU A 70 -2.63 5.36 -9.42
N ILE A 71 -3.40 5.21 -10.51
CA ILE A 71 -4.52 4.27 -10.57
C ILE A 71 -4.04 2.83 -10.43
N ILE A 72 -2.97 2.45 -11.14
CA ILE A 72 -2.40 1.09 -11.05
C ILE A 72 -1.93 0.82 -9.62
N ALA A 73 -1.17 1.73 -9.02
CA ALA A 73 -0.70 1.58 -7.64
C ALA A 73 -1.86 1.46 -6.63
N ALA A 74 -2.93 2.24 -6.80
CA ALA A 74 -4.12 2.13 -5.97
C ALA A 74 -4.85 0.78 -6.16
N GLN A 75 -4.93 0.29 -7.40
CA GLN A 75 -5.52 -1.02 -7.71
C GLN A 75 -4.70 -2.16 -7.09
N GLU A 76 -3.37 -2.09 -7.15
CA GLU A 76 -2.48 -3.09 -6.53
C GLU A 76 -2.66 -3.14 -5.02
N LYS A 77 -2.71 -1.97 -4.35
CA LYS A 77 -3.00 -1.90 -2.91
C LYS A 77 -4.36 -2.48 -2.56
N ASN A 78 -5.39 -2.19 -3.36
CA ASN A 78 -6.73 -2.74 -3.14
C ASN A 78 -6.75 -4.25 -3.34
N ARG A 79 -6.04 -4.76 -4.34
CA ARG A 79 -5.89 -6.20 -4.57
C ARG A 79 -5.20 -6.89 -3.41
N ALA A 80 -4.10 -6.32 -2.90
CA ALA A 80 -3.38 -6.84 -1.73
C ALA A 80 -4.27 -6.82 -0.47
N ARG A 81 -5.07 -5.76 -0.25
CA ARG A 81 -6.05 -5.72 0.86
C ARG A 81 -7.10 -6.82 0.73
N SER A 82 -7.66 -7.01 -0.46
CA SER A 82 -8.65 -8.07 -0.69
C SER A 82 -8.04 -9.44 -0.43
N GLU A 83 -6.83 -9.69 -0.95
CA GLU A 83 -6.13 -10.95 -0.74
C GLU A 83 -5.86 -11.21 0.75
N MET A 84 -5.46 -10.19 1.51
CA MET A 84 -5.28 -10.30 2.95
C MET A 84 -6.58 -10.65 3.67
N ARG A 85 -7.68 -9.98 3.33
CA ARG A 85 -9.01 -10.24 3.90
C ARG A 85 -9.46 -11.68 3.62
N ASP A 86 -9.32 -12.13 2.37
CA ASP A 86 -9.68 -13.49 1.96
C ASP A 86 -8.84 -14.55 2.69
N LEU A 87 -7.53 -14.27 2.86
CA LEU A 87 -6.62 -15.14 3.61
C LEU A 87 -7.03 -15.24 5.08
N ILE A 88 -7.29 -14.11 5.73
CA ILE A 88 -7.76 -14.06 7.12
C ILE A 88 -9.08 -14.84 7.25
N ASP A 89 -10.08 -14.53 6.43
CA ASP A 89 -11.42 -15.10 6.58
C ASP A 89 -11.42 -16.63 6.41
N ARG A 90 -10.58 -17.14 5.51
CA ARG A 90 -10.43 -18.58 5.29
C ARG A 90 -9.67 -19.26 6.41
N GLU A 91 -8.47 -18.78 6.71
CA GLU A 91 -7.47 -19.49 7.53
C GLU A 91 -7.56 -19.15 9.03
N ARG A 92 -8.45 -18.24 9.42
CA ARG A 92 -8.71 -17.89 10.82
C ARG A 92 -9.17 -19.10 11.62
N VAL A 93 -8.50 -19.36 12.75
CA VAL A 93 -8.80 -20.48 13.66
C VAL A 93 -9.68 -20.09 14.86
N ASN A 94 -9.68 -18.83 15.28
CA ASN A 94 -10.51 -18.34 16.39
C ASN A 94 -11.93 -17.93 15.94
N LYS A 95 -12.60 -18.80 15.16
CA LYS A 95 -13.99 -18.61 14.72
C LYS A 95 -15.01 -18.94 15.82
N GLU A 96 -14.66 -19.89 16.68
CA GLU A 96 -15.44 -20.25 17.86
C GLU A 96 -15.18 -19.28 19.01
N LYS A 97 -16.18 -19.06 19.87
CA LYS A 97 -16.02 -18.19 21.05
C LYS A 97 -15.08 -18.88 22.04
N GLY A 98 -13.85 -18.38 22.11
CA GLY A 98 -12.94 -18.72 23.20
C GLY A 98 -13.41 -18.11 24.52
N GLU A 99 -13.15 -18.80 25.63
CA GLU A 99 -13.44 -18.30 26.98
C GLU A 99 -12.17 -17.73 27.63
N THR A 100 -11.00 -18.20 27.19
CA THR A 100 -9.71 -17.86 27.78
C THR A 100 -9.16 -16.58 27.16
N ARG A 101 -8.79 -15.63 28.02
CA ARG A 101 -8.24 -14.34 27.60
C ARG A 101 -6.73 -14.43 27.41
N PHE A 102 -6.27 -14.20 26.18
CA PHE A 102 -4.84 -14.08 25.87
C PHE A 102 -4.46 -12.61 25.72
N ASN A 103 -3.49 -12.15 26.50
CA ASN A 103 -2.99 -10.78 26.44
C ASN A 103 -1.71 -10.73 25.61
N PHE A 104 -1.64 -9.78 24.68
CA PHE A 104 -0.49 -9.60 23.80
C PHE A 104 -0.19 -8.11 23.63
N SER A 105 1.06 -7.81 23.26
CA SER A 105 1.50 -6.44 23.00
C SER A 105 2.39 -6.45 21.76
N HIS A 106 2.16 -5.50 20.86
CA HIS A 106 2.93 -5.41 19.63
C HIS A 106 4.31 -4.78 19.83
N ASP A 107 4.34 -3.68 20.60
CA ASP A 107 5.54 -2.85 20.80
C ASP A 107 5.91 -2.72 22.29
N GLY A 108 5.38 -3.61 23.15
CA GLY A 108 5.50 -3.52 24.61
C GLY A 108 4.69 -2.39 25.26
N LYS A 109 4.20 -1.40 24.49
CA LYS A 109 3.53 -0.20 25.02
C LYS A 109 2.04 -0.34 25.29
N LYS A 110 1.31 -1.11 24.47
CA LYS A 110 -0.14 -1.25 24.56
C LYS A 110 -0.52 -2.73 24.59
N ILE A 111 -1.03 -3.15 25.74
CA ILE A 111 -1.57 -4.50 25.92
C ILE A 111 -2.96 -4.56 25.30
N ARG A 112 -3.16 -5.54 24.42
CA ARG A 112 -4.43 -5.90 23.80
C ARG A 112 -4.77 -7.33 24.23
N SER A 113 -6.04 -7.70 24.12
CA SER A 113 -6.48 -9.05 24.48
C SER A 113 -7.37 -9.66 23.41
N VAL A 114 -7.24 -10.97 23.20
CA VAL A 114 -8.11 -11.78 22.34
C VAL A 114 -8.64 -12.97 23.14
N PHE A 115 -9.89 -13.36 22.90
CA PHE A 115 -10.47 -14.55 23.48
C PHE A 115 -10.18 -15.77 22.59
N VAL A 116 -9.61 -16.81 23.18
CA VAL A 116 -9.14 -18.02 22.51
C VAL A 116 -9.53 -19.25 23.33
N THR A 117 -9.50 -20.42 22.70
CA THR A 117 -9.63 -21.70 23.42
C THR A 117 -8.33 -22.04 24.13
N ASP A 118 -8.36 -22.94 25.12
CA ASP A 118 -7.14 -23.36 25.84
C ASP A 118 -6.08 -23.96 24.93
N LYS A 119 -6.51 -24.70 23.89
CA LYS A 119 -5.60 -25.23 22.87
C LYS A 119 -4.90 -24.11 22.10
N GLN A 120 -5.68 -23.12 21.64
CA GLN A 120 -5.14 -21.95 20.94
C GLN A 120 -4.24 -21.10 21.83
N HIS A 121 -4.55 -20.99 23.13
CA HIS A 121 -3.69 -20.30 24.08
C HIS A 121 -2.31 -20.96 24.15
N LYS A 122 -2.25 -22.29 24.25
CA LYS A 122 -0.97 -23.03 24.22
C LYS A 122 -0.26 -22.86 22.89
N ASP A 123 -0.96 -23.03 21.77
CA ASP A 123 -0.36 -22.90 20.44
C ASP A 123 0.14 -21.46 20.15
N LEU A 124 -0.48 -20.43 20.75
CA LEU A 124 -0.01 -19.04 20.72
C LEU A 124 1.24 -18.83 21.58
N SER A 125 1.31 -19.48 22.75
CA SER A 125 2.51 -19.45 23.60
C SER A 125 3.68 -20.19 22.95
N ASP A 126 3.41 -21.31 22.27
CA ASP A 126 4.40 -22.14 21.57
C ASP A 126 4.88 -21.56 20.22
N GLY A 127 4.30 -20.45 19.76
CA GLY A 127 4.69 -19.80 18.49
C GLY A 127 4.16 -20.50 17.24
N LYS A 128 3.20 -21.42 17.40
CA LYS A 128 2.54 -22.13 16.29
C LYS A 128 1.40 -21.30 15.67
N LEU A 129 0.82 -20.40 16.45
CA LEU A 129 -0.19 -19.44 16.03
C LEU A 129 0.34 -18.01 16.12
N MET A 130 -0.24 -17.14 15.30
CA MET A 130 0.03 -15.71 15.28
C MET A 130 -1.26 -14.89 15.35
N ILE A 131 -1.15 -13.66 15.84
CA ILE A 131 -2.26 -12.72 15.93
C ILE A 131 -2.04 -11.61 14.89
N CYS A 132 -3.05 -11.42 14.04
CA CYS A 132 -3.06 -10.41 13.00
C CYS A 132 -4.13 -9.34 13.29
N ARG A 133 -3.99 -8.18 12.64
CA ARG A 133 -5.00 -7.13 12.59
C ARG A 133 -6.03 -7.48 11.51
N ASN A 134 -7.31 -7.35 11.82
CA ASN A 134 -8.34 -7.33 10.79
C ASN A 134 -8.56 -5.90 10.26
N ASP A 135 -8.89 -5.79 8.99
CA ASP A 135 -9.24 -4.53 8.31
C ASP A 135 -10.75 -4.21 8.45
N ARG A 136 -11.51 -5.06 9.15
CA ARG A 136 -12.93 -4.85 9.46
C ARG A 136 -13.10 -3.95 10.68
N ASP A 137 -14.20 -3.20 10.72
CA ASP A 137 -14.57 -2.32 11.84
C ASP A 137 -14.58 -3.09 13.17
N GLY A 138 -13.60 -2.81 14.03
CA GLY A 138 -13.58 -3.29 15.42
C GLY A 138 -12.21 -3.71 15.96
N PHE A 139 -12.20 -4.09 17.24
CA PHE A 139 -11.07 -4.70 17.94
C PHE A 139 -11.01 -6.22 17.67
N ASP A 140 -11.25 -6.64 16.42
CA ASP A 140 -11.19 -8.05 16.04
C ASP A 140 -9.75 -8.46 15.74
N TYR A 141 -9.27 -9.48 16.46
CA TYR A 141 -7.92 -10.01 16.31
C TYR A 141 -8.01 -11.45 15.79
N PRO A 142 -7.93 -11.65 14.47
CA PRO A 142 -7.85 -12.97 13.88
C PRO A 142 -6.57 -13.68 14.31
N VAL A 143 -6.72 -14.94 14.67
CA VAL A 143 -5.62 -15.86 14.97
C VAL A 143 -5.42 -16.77 13.77
N LEU A 144 -4.19 -16.84 13.25
CA LEU A 144 -3.82 -17.65 12.10
C LEU A 144 -2.65 -18.59 12.43
N PRO A 145 -2.50 -19.71 11.71
CA PRO A 145 -1.31 -20.55 11.78
C PRO A 145 -0.06 -19.82 11.29
N VAL A 146 1.08 -20.06 11.94
CA VAL A 146 2.38 -19.45 11.58
C VAL A 146 2.83 -19.79 10.16
N THR A 147 2.30 -20.85 9.56
CA THR A 147 2.59 -21.25 8.16
C THR A 147 2.25 -20.15 7.14
N PHE A 148 1.38 -19.21 7.47
CA PHE A 148 1.03 -18.09 6.60
C PHE A 148 1.89 -16.83 6.81
N LYS A 149 2.87 -16.86 7.72
CA LYS A 149 3.70 -15.71 8.09
C LYS A 149 4.35 -15.05 6.88
N GLU A 150 5.00 -15.83 6.02
CA GLU A 150 5.67 -15.32 4.81
C GLU A 150 4.69 -14.64 3.85
N ARG A 151 3.51 -15.23 3.69
CA ARG A 151 2.46 -14.67 2.82
C ARG A 151 1.94 -13.36 3.37
N ILE A 152 1.76 -13.24 4.68
CA ILE A 152 1.33 -12.00 5.33
C ILE A 152 2.43 -10.93 5.18
N HIS A 153 3.70 -11.26 5.42
CA HIS A 153 4.80 -10.31 5.22
C HIS A 153 4.87 -9.76 3.79
N HIS A 154 4.69 -10.61 2.79
CA HIS A 154 4.64 -10.16 1.38
C HIS A 154 3.47 -9.20 1.12
N LEU A 155 2.33 -9.41 1.78
CA LEU A 155 1.18 -8.50 1.69
C LEU A 155 1.42 -7.19 2.44
N GLU A 156 2.07 -7.23 3.61
CA GLU A 156 2.47 -6.03 4.36
C GLU A 156 3.41 -5.14 3.54
N GLU A 157 4.40 -5.73 2.85
CA GLU A 157 5.34 -5.00 2.00
C GLU A 157 4.61 -4.25 0.88
N LYS A 158 3.64 -4.90 0.22
CA LYS A 158 2.82 -4.30 -0.83
C LYS A 158 1.89 -3.20 -0.32
N LEU A 159 1.42 -3.33 0.93
CA LEU A 159 0.51 -2.37 1.53
C LEU A 159 1.24 -1.18 2.16
N GLY A 160 2.49 -1.38 2.59
CA GLY A 160 3.26 -0.40 3.37
C GLY A 160 2.73 -0.23 4.78
N GLU A 161 1.97 -1.20 5.29
CA GLU A 161 1.31 -1.15 6.60
C GLU A 161 1.59 -2.44 7.36
N LYS A 162 1.81 -2.32 8.67
CA LYS A 162 2.04 -3.47 9.56
C LYS A 162 0.69 -4.03 10.05
N ILE A 163 0.44 -5.28 9.74
CA ILE A 163 -0.80 -6.02 10.00
C ILE A 163 -0.55 -7.12 11.04
N PHE A 164 0.65 -7.65 11.13
CA PHE A 164 1.05 -8.67 12.09
C PHE A 164 1.36 -8.07 13.46
N TYR A 165 0.72 -8.57 14.52
CA TYR A 165 0.84 -8.02 15.87
C TYR A 165 1.63 -8.87 16.84
N TYR A 166 1.52 -10.19 16.79
CA TYR A 166 2.15 -11.06 17.78
C TYR A 166 2.47 -12.44 17.20
N LEU A 167 3.67 -12.89 17.51
CA LEU A 167 4.17 -14.26 17.39
C LEU A 167 5.15 -14.43 18.54
N SER A 168 4.95 -15.46 19.37
CA SER A 168 5.96 -15.78 20.35
C SER A 168 7.18 -16.37 19.64
N GLU A 169 8.35 -16.06 20.17
CA GLU A 169 9.54 -16.84 19.85
C GLU A 169 9.32 -18.23 20.44
N ALA A 170 9.27 -19.24 19.56
CA ALA A 170 9.23 -20.61 20.02
C ALA A 170 10.56 -20.87 20.75
N MET A 171 10.51 -21.06 22.06
CA MET A 171 11.66 -21.59 22.80
C MET A 171 11.94 -22.98 22.22
N THR A 172 13.06 -23.13 21.53
CA THR A 172 13.51 -24.44 21.08
C THR A 172 14.20 -25.15 22.25
N GLU A 173 14.20 -26.49 22.27
CA GLU A 173 14.88 -27.26 23.33
C GLU A 173 16.38 -26.90 23.45
N GLY A 174 17.01 -26.43 22.35
CA GLY A 174 18.39 -25.92 22.38
C GLY A 174 18.53 -24.58 23.10
N ASP A 175 17.54 -23.69 23.00
CA ASP A 175 17.54 -22.42 23.73
C ASP A 175 17.41 -22.64 25.25
N ALA A 176 16.69 -23.70 25.65
CA ALA A 176 16.60 -24.10 27.05
C ALA A 176 17.94 -24.63 27.57
N GLU A 177 18.65 -25.49 26.84
CA GLU A 177 19.97 -25.98 27.24
C GLU A 177 20.99 -24.83 27.39
N ASP A 178 20.97 -23.85 26.48
CA ASP A 178 21.85 -22.68 26.51
C ASP A 178 21.53 -21.73 27.69
N GLU A 179 20.25 -21.51 28.01
CA GLU A 179 19.85 -20.71 29.18
C GLU A 179 20.22 -21.38 30.51
N TRP A 180 20.06 -22.71 30.62
CA TRP A 180 20.47 -23.46 31.81
C TRP A 180 21.99 -23.48 31.97
N ALA A 181 22.74 -23.61 30.87
CA ALA A 181 24.21 -23.51 30.90
C ALA A 181 24.68 -22.11 31.36
N ALA A 182 23.99 -21.04 30.94
CA ALA A 182 24.27 -19.68 31.40
C ALA A 182 23.99 -19.51 32.90
N TRP A 183 22.96 -20.15 33.43
CA TRP A 183 22.63 -20.13 34.85
C TRP A 183 23.63 -20.93 35.71
N ASP A 184 24.05 -22.10 35.25
CA ASP A 184 25.09 -22.90 35.90
C ASP A 184 26.45 -22.18 35.96
N ALA A 185 26.80 -21.46 34.90
CA ALA A 185 28.00 -20.61 34.88
C ALA A 185 27.90 -19.45 35.88
N TYR A 186 26.73 -18.85 36.02
CA TYR A 186 26.46 -17.81 37.02
C TYR A 186 26.54 -18.38 38.45
N GLU A 187 25.93 -19.53 38.72
CA GLU A 187 26.05 -20.21 40.02
C GLU A 187 27.50 -20.57 40.36
N ALA A 188 28.28 -21.02 39.39
CA ALA A 188 29.70 -21.34 39.57
C ALA A 188 30.50 -20.09 39.94
N SER A 189 30.19 -18.93 39.33
CA SER A 189 30.84 -17.66 39.69
C SER A 189 30.49 -17.19 41.10
N LEU A 190 29.21 -17.30 41.52
CA LEU A 190 28.80 -17.01 42.91
C LEU A 190 29.46 -17.93 43.94
N LYS A 191 29.65 -19.22 43.61
CA LYS A 191 30.36 -20.18 44.48
C LYS A 191 31.86 -19.88 44.56
N ALA A 192 32.47 -19.40 43.48
CA ALA A 192 33.87 -18.97 43.47
C ALA A 192 34.09 -17.69 44.30
N GLU A 193 33.16 -16.74 44.22
CA GLU A 193 33.20 -15.47 44.96
C GLU A 193 32.95 -15.67 46.47
N LYS A 194 32.07 -16.60 46.86
CA LYS A 194 31.92 -17.01 48.27
C LYS A 194 33.16 -17.71 48.84
N LYS A 195 33.98 -18.36 47.99
CA LYS A 195 35.24 -18.98 48.42
C LYS A 195 36.38 -17.97 48.60
N SER A 196 36.38 -16.84 47.88
CA SER A 196 37.40 -15.78 48.03
C SER A 196 37.10 -14.80 49.17
N GLY A 197 35.82 -14.62 49.55
CA GLY A 197 35.41 -13.77 50.69
C GLY A 197 35.59 -14.40 52.09
N GLY A 198 36.04 -15.65 52.19
CA GLY A 198 36.19 -16.38 53.46
C GLY A 198 37.53 -16.21 54.19
N SER A 199 38.42 -15.33 53.72
CA SER A 199 39.72 -15.07 54.35
C SER A 199 39.84 -13.60 54.76
N HIS A 200 39.09 -13.20 55.78
CA HIS A 200 39.46 -12.11 56.68
C HIS A 200 39.11 -12.53 58.11
N ASN A 201 40.11 -13.07 58.79
CA ASN A 201 40.24 -13.03 60.24
C ASN A 201 41.73 -12.94 60.59
#